data_AF-A0A7W0YZJ3-F1
#
_entry.id   AF-A0A7W0YZJ3-F1
#
_cell.length_a   1.000
_cell.length_b   1.000
_cell.length_c   1.000
_cell.angle_alpha   90.00
_cell.angle_beta   90.00
_cell.angle_gamma   90.00
#
_symmetry.space_group_name_H-M   'P 1'
#
loop_
_entity.id
_entity.type
_entity.pdbx_description
1 polymer ?
#
loop_
_entity_poly.entity_id
_entity_poly.type
_entity_poly.pdbx_seq_one_letter_code
_entity_poly.pdbx_strand_id
1 'polypeptide(L)'
;APPVEERVPLVTCPFRSFLHLADDADRLRALRAARELLLPDGRLVFDVFAPGQDDIAETHGRWLEREPGIFERADWDTEARTLTLRVRGDGDEATMRLAWVSQAEWRSLLERAGLRVEACYGWFDRRPYEGGEDTVWIARKR
;
A
#
# COMPACT_ATOMS: atom_id res chain seq x y z
N ALA A 1 0.97 -16.75 -10.88
CA ALA A 1 2.17 -16.06 -11.39
C ALA A 1 3.23 -17.11 -11.71
N PRO A 2 4.09 -16.90 -12.72
CA PRO A 2 5.25 -17.78 -12.91
C PRO A 2 6.11 -17.79 -11.63
N PRO A 3 6.67 -18.93 -11.21
CA PRO A 3 7.50 -18.99 -10.02
C PRO A 3 8.79 -18.17 -10.22
N VAL A 4 9.16 -17.41 -9.20
CA VAL A 4 10.47 -16.76 -9.10
C VAL A 4 11.32 -17.63 -8.18
N GLU A 5 12.33 -18.30 -8.72
CA GLU A 5 13.18 -19.22 -7.94
C GLU A 5 14.41 -18.53 -7.35
N GLU A 6 14.81 -17.39 -7.93
CA GLU A 6 15.96 -16.61 -7.48
C GLU A 6 15.71 -15.95 -6.12
N ARG A 7 16.73 -16.00 -5.25
CA ARG A 7 16.74 -15.22 -4.01
C ARG A 7 17.46 -13.89 -4.20
N VAL A 8 16.85 -12.82 -3.70
CA VAL A 8 17.29 -11.45 -3.94
C VAL A 8 17.57 -10.71 -2.62
N PRO A 9 18.48 -9.70 -2.62
CA PRO A 9 18.73 -8.88 -1.44
C PRO A 9 17.62 -7.85 -1.17
N LEU A 10 16.77 -7.56 -2.17
CA LEU A 10 15.73 -6.53 -2.10
C LEU A 10 14.48 -6.98 -2.88
N VAL A 11 13.32 -6.86 -2.25
CA VAL A 11 12.00 -6.92 -2.88
C VAL A 11 11.34 -5.55 -2.72
N THR A 12 10.74 -5.03 -3.79
CA THR A 12 10.00 -3.76 -3.75
C THR A 12 8.55 -3.96 -4.17
N CYS A 13 7.61 -3.30 -3.51
CA CYS A 13 6.21 -3.24 -3.89
C CYS A 13 5.72 -1.78 -3.86
N PRO A 14 6.09 -0.97 -4.87
CA PRO A 14 5.82 0.46 -4.87
C PRO A 14 4.39 0.80 -5.31
N PHE A 15 4.06 2.09 -5.28
CA PHE A 15 2.81 2.66 -5.82
C PHE A 15 1.57 2.08 -5.15
N ARG A 16 1.61 1.95 -3.82
CA ARG A 16 0.47 1.50 -3.01
C ARG A 16 -0.08 0.13 -3.40
N SER A 17 0.72 -0.68 -4.10
CA SER A 17 0.26 -1.95 -4.70
C SER A 17 -0.33 -2.92 -3.67
N PHE A 18 0.17 -2.95 -2.44
CA PHE A 18 -0.37 -3.80 -1.38
C PHE A 18 -1.79 -3.43 -0.92
N LEU A 19 -2.28 -2.23 -1.26
CA LEU A 19 -3.67 -1.86 -1.01
C LEU A 19 -4.65 -2.62 -1.91
N HIS A 20 -4.21 -3.24 -3.01
CA HIS A 20 -5.07 -4.12 -3.81
C HIS A 20 -5.39 -5.45 -3.11
N LEU A 21 -4.69 -5.79 -2.04
CA LEU A 21 -4.96 -7.00 -1.25
C LEU A 21 -6.15 -6.73 -0.33
N ALA A 22 -7.24 -7.45 -0.57
CA ALA A 22 -8.54 -7.16 0.05
C ALA A 22 -8.56 -7.42 1.56
N ASP A 23 -7.82 -8.43 2.01
CA ASP A 23 -7.83 -8.88 3.40
C ASP A 23 -6.44 -9.27 3.94
N ASP A 24 -6.40 -9.56 5.23
CA ASP A 24 -5.18 -9.93 5.94
C ASP A 24 -4.61 -11.28 5.50
N ALA A 25 -5.44 -12.20 5.01
CA ALA A 25 -4.96 -13.49 4.52
C ALA A 25 -4.12 -13.28 3.25
N ASP A 26 -4.60 -12.44 2.34
CA ASP A 26 -3.90 -12.07 1.11
C ASP A 26 -2.64 -11.23 1.41
N ARG A 27 -2.72 -10.27 2.33
CA ARG A 27 -1.56 -9.49 2.80
C ARG A 27 -0.48 -10.40 3.36
N LEU A 28 -0.83 -11.33 4.25
CA LEU A 28 0.14 -12.27 4.83
C LEU A 28 0.72 -13.21 3.78
N ARG A 29 -0.07 -13.71 2.84
CA ARG A 29 0.43 -14.52 1.73
C ARG A 29 1.47 -13.76 0.92
N ALA A 30 1.19 -12.52 0.54
CA ALA A 30 2.10 -11.69 -0.25
C ALA A 30 3.40 -11.35 0.53
N LEU A 31 3.29 -10.96 1.80
CA LEU A 31 4.44 -10.67 2.65
C LEU A 31 5.33 -11.89 2.89
N ARG A 32 4.73 -13.07 3.07
CA ARG A 32 5.47 -14.34 3.22
C ARG A 32 6.17 -14.74 1.92
N ALA A 33 5.50 -14.61 0.78
CA ALA A 33 6.10 -14.86 -0.53
C ALA A 33 7.31 -13.92 -0.77
N ALA A 34 7.18 -12.62 -0.46
CA ALA A 34 8.30 -11.69 -0.51
C ALA A 34 9.44 -12.12 0.42
N ARG A 35 9.13 -12.49 1.67
CA ARG A 35 10.13 -13.00 2.63
C ARG A 35 10.84 -14.27 2.13
N GLU A 36 10.16 -15.17 1.45
CA GLU A 36 10.75 -16.42 0.95
C GLU A 36 11.84 -16.17 -0.10
N LEU A 37 11.64 -15.16 -0.95
CA LEU A 37 12.58 -14.69 -1.97
C LEU A 37 13.77 -13.92 -1.40
N LEU A 38 13.65 -13.34 -0.19
CA LEU A 38 14.75 -12.57 0.37
C LEU A 38 15.94 -13.47 0.80
N LEU A 39 17.15 -13.03 0.49
CA LEU A 39 18.39 -13.52 1.13
C LEU A 39 18.38 -13.21 2.64
N PRO A 40 19.22 -13.88 3.46
CA PRO A 40 19.48 -13.42 4.83
C PRO A 40 19.84 -11.93 4.83
N ASP A 41 19.31 -11.18 5.80
CA ASP A 41 19.40 -9.71 5.88
C ASP A 41 18.80 -8.91 4.71
N GLY A 42 18.12 -9.56 3.77
CA GLY A 42 17.43 -8.91 2.67
C GLY A 42 16.25 -8.06 3.14
N ARG A 43 15.88 -7.05 2.33
CA ARG A 43 14.83 -6.07 2.66
C ARG A 43 13.62 -6.16 1.76
N LEU A 44 12.44 -5.98 2.34
CA LEU A 44 11.21 -5.62 1.66
C LEU A 44 10.97 -4.12 1.85
N VAL A 45 10.67 -3.43 0.74
CA VAL A 45 10.31 -2.00 0.75
C VAL A 45 9.00 -1.78 0.02
N PHE A 46 8.07 -1.05 0.63
CA PHE A 46 6.76 -0.74 0.03
C PHE A 46 6.17 0.54 0.62
N ASP A 47 5.20 1.12 -0.07
CA ASP A 47 4.42 2.27 0.37
C ASP A 47 2.92 1.96 0.38
N VAL A 48 2.20 2.54 1.34
CA VAL A 48 0.74 2.41 1.52
C VAL A 48 0.21 3.63 2.27
N PHE A 49 -1.09 3.90 2.17
CA PHE A 49 -1.76 4.98 2.90
C PHE A 49 -2.91 4.45 3.76
N ALA A 50 -3.31 5.27 4.74
CA ALA A 50 -4.61 5.20 5.38
C ALA A 50 -5.23 6.61 5.29
N PRO A 51 -6.42 6.77 4.70
CA PRO A 51 -6.97 8.09 4.42
C PRO A 51 -7.34 8.83 5.71
N GLY A 52 -7.08 10.14 5.73
CA GLY A 52 -7.61 11.04 6.76
C GLY A 52 -9.09 11.30 6.58
N GLN A 53 -9.78 11.70 7.66
CA GLN A 53 -11.21 12.04 7.60
C GLN A 53 -11.48 13.24 6.68
N ASP A 54 -10.58 14.23 6.69
CA ASP A 54 -10.71 15.41 5.84
C ASP A 54 -10.59 15.05 4.35
N ASP A 55 -9.62 14.21 3.98
CA ASP A 55 -9.45 13.73 2.60
C ASP A 55 -10.68 12.94 2.12
N ILE A 56 -11.26 12.09 2.98
CA ILE A 56 -12.52 11.39 2.68
C ILE A 56 -13.64 12.40 2.44
N ALA A 57 -13.83 13.36 3.34
CA ALA A 57 -14.89 14.36 3.24
C ALA A 57 -14.76 15.25 1.98
N GLU A 58 -13.52 15.56 1.60
CA GLU A 58 -13.21 16.40 0.45
C GLU A 58 -13.36 15.67 -0.89
N THR A 59 -13.08 14.36 -0.94
CA THR A 59 -12.97 13.60 -2.20
C THR A 59 -14.12 12.63 -2.45
N HIS A 60 -14.86 12.21 -1.42
CA HIS A 60 -15.89 11.17 -1.56
C HIS A 60 -16.95 11.48 -2.61
N GLY A 61 -17.10 10.57 -3.57
CA GLY A 61 -18.12 10.60 -4.62
C GLY A 61 -17.96 11.72 -5.65
N ARG A 62 -16.81 12.43 -5.65
CA ARG A 62 -16.57 13.61 -6.50
C ARG A 62 -15.56 13.27 -7.60
N TRP A 63 -15.82 13.79 -8.81
CA TRP A 63 -14.81 13.81 -9.87
C TRP A 63 -13.92 15.03 -9.68
N LEU A 64 -12.62 14.79 -9.50
CA LEU A 64 -11.59 15.81 -9.30
C LEU A 64 -10.53 15.67 -10.38
N GLU A 65 -10.14 16.78 -11.01
CA GLU A 65 -9.02 16.79 -11.95
C GLU A 65 -7.71 16.70 -11.16
N ARG A 66 -6.90 15.67 -11.41
CA ARG A 66 -5.61 15.45 -10.74
C ARG A 66 -4.44 15.89 -11.61
N GLU A 67 -4.57 15.69 -12.90
CA GLU A 67 -3.67 16.18 -13.95
C GLU A 67 -4.54 16.69 -15.12
N PRO A 68 -4.02 17.57 -15.99
CA PRO A 68 -4.78 18.09 -17.11
C PRO A 68 -5.44 16.97 -17.95
N GLY A 69 -6.77 16.94 -17.98
CA GLY A 69 -7.54 15.93 -18.70
C GLY A 69 -7.70 14.58 -17.99
N ILE A 70 -7.06 14.39 -16.82
CA ILE A 70 -7.16 13.18 -16.00
C ILE A 70 -8.00 13.49 -14.76
N PHE A 71 -9.14 12.81 -14.65
CA PHE A 71 -10.04 12.97 -13.50
C PHE A 71 -10.11 11.68 -12.70
N GLU A 72 -10.19 11.83 -11.39
CA GLU A 72 -10.37 10.73 -10.46
C GLU A 72 -11.66 10.91 -9.66
N ARG A 73 -12.33 9.79 -9.35
CA ARG A 73 -13.41 9.72 -8.39
C ARG A 73 -13.15 8.62 -7.39
N ALA A 74 -13.17 9.00 -6.12
CA ALA A 74 -13.00 8.11 -4.99
C ALA A 74 -14.34 7.86 -4.30
N ASP A 75 -14.83 6.62 -4.31
CA ASP A 75 -15.98 6.19 -3.50
C ASP A 75 -15.46 5.39 -2.30
N TRP A 76 -15.42 6.06 -1.14
CA TRP A 76 -14.92 5.52 0.13
C TRP A 76 -15.99 4.78 0.91
N ASP A 77 -15.63 3.62 1.47
CA ASP A 77 -16.38 2.88 2.48
C ASP A 77 -15.52 2.79 3.74
N THR A 78 -15.88 3.58 4.75
CA THR A 78 -15.09 3.70 6.00
C THR A 78 -15.33 2.54 6.97
N GLU A 79 -16.47 1.85 6.85
CA GLU A 79 -16.79 0.67 7.64
C GLU A 79 -16.00 -0.53 7.13
N ALA A 80 -16.06 -0.78 5.82
CA ALA A 80 -15.28 -1.83 5.17
C ALA A 80 -13.78 -1.48 5.03
N ARG A 81 -13.41 -0.22 5.23
CA ARG A 81 -12.08 0.34 4.96
C ARG A 81 -11.60 0.07 3.53
N THR A 82 -12.48 0.34 2.57
CA THR A 82 -12.20 0.17 1.13
C THR A 82 -12.49 1.41 0.31
N LEU A 83 -11.81 1.54 -0.82
CA LEU A 83 -11.95 2.61 -1.79
C LEU A 83 -12.18 2.00 -3.16
N THR A 84 -13.23 2.43 -3.86
CA THR A 84 -13.34 2.24 -5.30
C THR A 84 -12.87 3.51 -5.99
N LEU A 85 -11.74 3.43 -6.70
CA LEU A 85 -11.17 4.54 -7.46
C LEU A 85 -11.50 4.36 -8.94
N ARG A 86 -12.13 5.38 -9.52
CA ARG A 86 -12.37 5.48 -10.96
C ARG A 86 -11.51 6.59 -11.53
N VAL A 87 -10.81 6.31 -12.60
CA VAL A 87 -9.92 7.26 -13.29
C VAL A 87 -10.39 7.36 -14.73
N ARG A 88 -10.60 8.58 -15.24
CA ARG A 88 -10.90 8.83 -16.66
C ARG A 88 -9.85 9.74 -17.28
N GLY A 89 -9.48 9.45 -18.52
CA GLY A 89 -8.55 10.25 -19.33
C GLY A 89 -8.63 9.81 -20.79
N ASP A 90 -8.50 10.76 -21.73
CA ASP A 90 -8.50 10.49 -23.19
C ASP A 90 -9.65 9.60 -23.71
N GLY A 91 -10.82 9.66 -23.07
CA GLY A 91 -12.01 8.89 -23.45
C GLY A 91 -12.08 7.48 -22.87
N ASP A 92 -11.04 7.04 -22.16
CA ASP A 92 -11.00 5.77 -21.44
C ASP A 92 -11.34 5.97 -19.95
N GLU A 93 -11.87 4.90 -19.33
CA GLU A 93 -12.12 4.83 -17.89
C GLU A 93 -11.56 3.52 -17.32
N ALA A 94 -10.81 3.63 -16.22
CA ALA A 94 -10.31 2.51 -15.45
C ALA A 94 -10.89 2.53 -14.04
N THR A 95 -11.19 1.35 -13.49
CA THR A 95 -11.66 1.19 -12.11
C THR A 95 -10.72 0.27 -11.36
N MET A 96 -10.37 0.64 -10.14
CA MET A 96 -9.63 -0.20 -9.20
C MET A 96 -10.22 -0.13 -7.81
N ARG A 97 -9.97 -1.18 -7.02
CA ARG A 97 -10.36 -1.24 -5.62
C ARG A 97 -9.14 -1.39 -4.74
N LEU A 98 -9.13 -0.59 -3.67
CA LEU A 98 -8.09 -0.54 -2.65
C LEU A 98 -8.71 -0.83 -1.29
N ALA A 99 -7.95 -1.42 -0.37
CA ALA A 99 -8.34 -1.71 0.99
C ALA A 99 -7.20 -1.31 1.94
N TRP A 100 -7.48 -0.43 2.88
CA TRP A 100 -6.47 0.08 3.81
C TRP A 100 -6.63 -0.53 5.20
N VAL A 101 -5.51 -0.57 5.91
CA VAL A 101 -5.44 -0.82 7.35
C VAL A 101 -4.54 0.24 7.97
N SER A 102 -4.65 0.42 9.28
CA SER A 102 -3.82 1.37 10.00
C SER A 102 -2.33 1.01 9.93
N GLN A 103 -1.48 1.99 10.22
CA GLN A 103 -0.04 1.81 10.38
C GLN A 103 0.30 0.68 11.39
N ALA A 104 -0.45 0.60 12.49
CA ALA A 104 -0.24 -0.43 13.52
C ALA A 104 -0.61 -1.84 13.03
N GLU A 105 -1.68 -1.95 12.22
CA GLU A 105 -2.07 -3.22 11.59
C GLU A 105 -1.03 -3.69 10.57
N TRP A 106 -0.49 -2.78 9.74
CA TRP A 106 0.62 -3.10 8.83
C TRP A 106 1.86 -3.60 9.58
N ARG A 107 2.22 -2.95 10.68
CA ARG A 107 3.33 -3.40 11.55
C ARG A 107 3.09 -4.83 12.04
N SER A 108 1.90 -5.11 12.56
CA SER A 108 1.51 -6.44 13.04
C SER A 108 1.58 -7.49 11.93
N LEU A 109 1.12 -7.16 10.72
CA LEU A 109 1.19 -8.04 9.55
C LEU A 109 2.63 -8.39 9.17
N LEU A 110 3.54 -7.40 9.18
CA LEU A 110 4.97 -7.63 8.91
C LEU A 110 5.60 -8.57 9.94
N GLU A 111 5.33 -8.33 11.23
CA GLU A 111 5.84 -9.18 12.32
C GLU A 111 5.30 -10.61 12.21
N ARG A 112 3.99 -10.79 11.94
CA ARG A 112 3.34 -12.10 11.70
C ARG A 112 3.83 -12.80 10.43
N ALA A 113 4.35 -12.05 9.46
CA ALA A 113 4.99 -12.59 8.26
C ALA A 113 6.46 -12.99 8.51
N GLY A 114 7.02 -12.75 9.70
CA GLY A 114 8.40 -13.07 10.04
C GLY A 114 9.42 -12.06 9.52
N LEU A 115 8.97 -10.83 9.25
CA LEU A 115 9.80 -9.68 8.89
C LEU A 115 9.99 -8.78 10.12
N ARG A 116 11.20 -8.23 10.29
CA ARG A 116 11.49 -7.22 11.31
C ARG A 116 11.37 -5.84 10.68
N VAL A 117 10.55 -4.96 11.23
CA VAL A 117 10.49 -3.57 10.80
C VAL A 117 11.80 -2.85 11.16
N GLU A 118 12.44 -2.24 10.17
CA GLU A 118 13.62 -1.40 10.34
C GLU A 118 13.25 0.08 10.43
N ALA A 119 12.32 0.52 9.57
CA ALA A 119 11.88 1.90 9.50
C ALA A 119 10.43 1.98 8.98
N CYS A 120 9.74 3.03 9.41
CA CYS A 120 8.48 3.50 8.86
C CYS A 120 8.60 5.02 8.73
N TYR A 121 8.62 5.50 7.49
CA TYR A 121 8.73 6.92 7.16
C TYR A 121 7.37 7.47 6.72
N GLY A 122 7.13 8.75 6.97
CA GLY A 122 6.07 9.49 6.30
C GLY A 122 6.60 10.01 4.96
N TRP A 123 5.92 9.72 3.85
CA TRP A 123 6.39 10.04 2.49
C TRP A 123 7.79 9.48 2.16
N PHE A 124 8.34 9.92 1.02
CA PHE A 124 9.59 9.39 0.45
C PHE A 124 10.84 10.20 0.85
N ASP A 125 10.69 11.30 1.60
CA ASP A 125 11.81 12.15 2.05
C ASP A 125 12.52 11.61 3.32
N ARG A 126 12.10 10.43 3.80
CA ARG A 126 12.65 9.72 4.97
C ARG A 126 12.41 10.41 6.31
N ARG A 127 11.48 11.35 6.41
CA ARG A 127 11.05 11.85 7.72
C ARG A 127 10.29 10.74 8.48
N PRO A 128 10.37 10.69 9.81
CA PRO A 128 9.54 9.78 10.60
C PRO A 128 8.06 9.95 10.27
N TYR A 129 7.29 8.85 10.31
CA TYR A 129 5.83 8.95 10.23
C TYR A 129 5.28 9.62 11.50
N GLU A 130 4.50 10.69 11.35
CA GLU A 130 3.94 11.46 12.46
C GLU A 130 2.40 11.41 12.50
N GLY A 131 1.75 10.97 11.43
CA GLY A 131 0.31 10.84 11.33
C GLY A 131 -0.25 11.51 10.08
N GLY A 132 -1.07 10.78 9.33
CA GLY A 132 -1.76 11.31 8.15
C GLY A 132 -0.95 11.32 6.86
N GLU A 133 0.35 10.99 6.92
CA GLU A 133 1.14 10.73 5.71
C GLU A 133 0.86 9.35 5.11
N ASP A 134 1.18 9.20 3.82
CA ASP A 134 1.53 7.88 3.29
C ASP A 134 2.73 7.32 4.06
N THR A 135 2.68 6.02 4.35
CA THR A 135 3.76 5.31 5.04
C THR A 135 4.65 4.59 4.06
N VAL A 136 5.96 4.73 4.22
CA VAL A 136 6.97 3.95 3.50
C VAL A 136 7.66 3.02 4.50
N TRP A 137 7.60 1.72 4.23
CA TRP A 137 8.09 0.68 5.12
C TRP A 137 9.39 0.08 4.61
N ILE A 138 10.32 -0.13 5.53
CA ILE A 138 11.51 -0.98 5.31
C ILE A 138 11.46 -2.10 6.34
N ALA A 139 11.35 -3.34 5.86
CA ALA A 139 11.32 -4.53 6.70
C ALA A 139 12.39 -5.52 6.27
N ARG A 140 13.10 -6.12 7.21
CA ARG A 140 14.19 -7.07 6.97
C ARG A 140 13.75 -8.50 7.24
N LYS A 141 14.23 -9.45 6.45
CA LYS A 141 14.15 -10.87 6.77
C LYS A 141 14.99 -11.18 8.02
N ARG A 142 14.35 -11.78 9.02
CA ARG A 142 15.04 -12.44 10.14
C ARG A 142 15.71 -13.71 9.68
#